data_AF-A0A2U8VY01-F1
#
_entry.id   AF-A0A2U8VY01-F1
#
_cell.length_a   1.000
_cell.length_b   1.000
_cell.length_c   1.000
_cell.angle_alpha   90.00
_cell.angle_beta   90.00
_cell.angle_gamma   90.00
#
_symmetry.space_group_name_H-M   'P 1'
#
loop_
_entity.id
_entity.type
_entity.pdbx_description
1 polymer ?
#
loop_
_entity_poly.entity_id
_entity_poly.type
_entity_poly.pdbx_seq_one_letter_code
_entity_poly.pdbx_strand_id
1 'polypeptide(L)'
;MAQGSAPPPNGSSIQGLLGEALRETNDLARKEIALFRAEMASNLRSLIIGLACMAASAVFAVVALIVLIGAFVKWLATIVGSEWLSALIVGGVLLLVAVGLALWARSALSLSTLAPTRTTRQVRQDARALSERVSG
;
A
#
# COMPACT_ATOMS: atom_id res chain seq x y z
N MET A 1 -36.10 -9.88 -73.75
CA MET A 1 -35.35 -8.66 -73.39
C MET A 1 -35.06 -8.72 -71.90
N ALA A 2 -33.78 -8.70 -71.54
CA ALA A 2 -33.27 -8.88 -70.18
C ALA A 2 -33.39 -7.58 -69.37
N GLN A 3 -33.76 -7.68 -68.10
CA GLN A 3 -33.47 -6.62 -67.12
C GLN A 3 -32.83 -7.27 -65.89
N GLY A 4 -31.51 -7.07 -65.80
CA GLY A 4 -30.72 -7.38 -64.62
C GLY A 4 -30.89 -6.29 -63.59
N SER A 5 -31.33 -6.67 -62.39
CA SER A 5 -31.41 -5.81 -61.22
C SER A 5 -30.00 -5.65 -60.63
N ALA A 6 -29.41 -4.46 -60.76
CA ALA A 6 -28.14 -4.14 -60.13
C ALA A 6 -28.30 -4.06 -58.59
N PRO A 7 -27.36 -4.58 -57.77
CA PRO A 7 -27.37 -4.37 -56.33
C PRO A 7 -27.06 -2.90 -56.00
N PRO A 8 -27.65 -2.32 -54.93
CA PRO A 8 -27.40 -0.93 -54.55
C PRO A 8 -25.94 -0.69 -54.12
N PRO A 9 -25.44 0.55 -54.26
CA PRO A 9 -24.02 0.89 -54.12
C PRO A 9 -23.52 0.83 -52.67
N ASN A 10 -22.35 0.19 -52.48
CA ASN A 10 -21.62 -0.07 -51.22
C ASN A 10 -21.06 1.18 -50.49
N GLY A 11 -21.74 2.33 -50.53
CA GLY A 11 -21.30 3.58 -49.89
C GLY A 11 -21.41 3.61 -48.36
N SER A 12 -22.11 2.63 -47.76
CA SER A 12 -22.36 2.54 -46.32
C SER A 12 -21.37 1.65 -45.55
N SER A 13 -20.48 0.92 -46.23
CA SER A 13 -19.63 -0.08 -45.57
C SER A 13 -18.44 0.51 -44.79
N ILE A 14 -17.72 1.51 -45.30
CA ILE A 14 -16.55 2.07 -44.59
C ILE A 14 -16.96 2.92 -43.37
N GLN A 15 -18.01 3.73 -43.52
CA GLN A 15 -18.57 4.49 -42.40
C GLN A 15 -19.23 3.58 -41.35
N GLY A 16 -19.86 2.48 -41.78
CA GLY A 16 -20.42 1.47 -40.89
C GLY A 16 -19.35 0.71 -40.08
N LEU A 17 -18.26 0.29 -40.72
CA LEU A 17 -17.16 -0.42 -40.06
C LEU A 17 -16.41 0.45 -39.04
N LEU A 18 -16.21 1.74 -39.35
CA LEU A 18 -15.62 2.69 -38.41
C LEU A 18 -16.53 2.90 -37.19
N GLY A 19 -17.84 3.01 -37.41
CA GLY A 19 -18.83 3.10 -36.33
C GLY A 19 -18.84 1.86 -35.43
N GLU A 20 -18.75 0.67 -36.02
CA GLU A 20 -18.70 -0.60 -35.26
C GLU A 20 -17.39 -0.74 -34.48
N ALA A 21 -16.24 -0.41 -35.07
CA ALA A 21 -14.94 -0.48 -34.39
C ALA A 21 -14.83 0.51 -33.21
N LEU A 22 -15.37 1.73 -33.35
CA LEU A 22 -15.44 2.71 -32.26
C LEU A 22 -16.35 2.23 -31.12
N ARG A 23 -17.45 1.55 -31.48
CA ARG A 23 -18.40 1.00 -30.52
C ARG A 23 -17.82 -0.20 -29.77
N GLU A 24 -17.10 -1.07 -30.46
CA GLU A 24 -16.37 -2.19 -29.87
C GLU A 24 -15.23 -1.71 -28.96
N THR A 25 -14.51 -0.66 -29.36
CA THR A 25 -13.47 -0.03 -28.50
C THR A 25 -14.06 0.55 -27.22
N ASN A 26 -15.23 1.20 -27.30
CA ASN A 26 -15.93 1.74 -26.13
C ASN A 26 -16.41 0.63 -25.20
N ASP A 27 -16.94 -0.46 -25.76
CA ASP A 27 -17.33 -1.65 -24.99
C ASP A 27 -16.13 -2.33 -24.32
N LEU A 28 -14.99 -2.38 -24.98
CA LEU A 28 -13.75 -2.93 -24.41
C LEU A 28 -13.22 -2.05 -23.28
N ALA A 29 -13.18 -0.73 -23.48
CA ALA A 29 -12.77 0.23 -22.45
C ALA A 29 -13.68 0.14 -21.21
N ARG A 30 -15.00 -0.01 -21.40
CA ARG A 30 -15.94 -0.24 -20.29
C ARG A 30 -15.65 -1.54 -19.54
N LYS A 31 -15.32 -2.61 -20.27
CA LYS A 31 -14.95 -3.90 -19.66
C LYS A 31 -13.64 -3.81 -18.88
N GLU A 32 -12.61 -3.14 -19.41
CA GLU A 32 -11.35 -2.93 -18.70
C GLU A 32 -11.54 -2.10 -17.43
N ILE A 33 -12.35 -1.04 -17.48
CA ILE A 33 -12.70 -0.26 -16.28
C ILE A 33 -13.46 -1.13 -15.28
N ALA A 34 -14.42 -1.94 -15.73
CA ALA A 34 -15.16 -2.84 -14.86
C ALA A 34 -14.25 -3.89 -14.20
N LEU A 35 -13.31 -4.45 -14.96
CA LEU A 35 -12.32 -5.41 -14.47
C LEU A 35 -11.37 -4.74 -13.47
N PHE A 36 -10.79 -3.58 -13.81
CA PHE A 36 -9.93 -2.81 -12.92
C PHE A 36 -10.65 -2.47 -11.61
N ARG A 37 -11.92 -2.07 -11.67
CA ARG A 37 -12.73 -1.84 -10.47
C ARG A 37 -12.94 -3.10 -9.65
N ALA A 38 -13.19 -4.25 -10.29
CA ALA A 38 -13.33 -5.53 -9.60
C ALA A 38 -12.02 -5.96 -8.93
N GLU A 39 -10.88 -5.80 -9.60
CA GLU A 39 -9.55 -6.10 -9.06
C GLU A 39 -9.19 -5.14 -7.92
N MET A 40 -9.43 -3.83 -8.07
CA MET A 40 -9.27 -2.87 -6.98
C MET A 40 -10.13 -3.22 -5.76
N ALA A 41 -11.38 -3.63 -5.97
CA ALA A 41 -12.26 -4.05 -4.87
C ALA A 41 -11.74 -5.30 -4.17
N SER A 42 -11.24 -6.28 -4.93
CA SER A 42 -10.59 -7.49 -4.39
C SER A 42 -9.32 -7.15 -3.59
N ASN A 43 -8.44 -6.33 -4.16
CA ASN A 43 -7.21 -5.87 -3.52
C ASN A 43 -7.52 -5.10 -2.24
N LEU A 44 -8.49 -4.16 -2.27
CA LEU A 44 -8.91 -3.42 -1.10
C LEU A 44 -9.46 -4.34 0.00
N ARG A 45 -10.27 -5.34 -0.36
CA ARG A 45 -10.77 -6.34 0.59
C ARG A 45 -9.63 -7.12 1.24
N SER A 46 -8.65 -7.57 0.45
CA SER A 46 -7.47 -8.28 0.96
C SER A 46 -6.62 -7.39 1.88
N LEU A 47 -6.44 -6.11 1.54
CA LEU A 47 -5.78 -5.13 2.39
C LEU A 47 -6.52 -4.93 3.72
N ILE A 48 -7.86 -4.79 3.69
CA ILE A 48 -8.69 -4.65 4.91
C ILE A 48 -8.54 -5.88 5.80
N ILE A 49 -8.63 -7.09 5.22
CA ILE A 49 -8.45 -8.34 5.97
C ILE A 49 -7.04 -8.41 6.54
N GLY A 50 -6.03 -8.07 5.75
CA GLY A 50 -4.63 -8.04 6.20
C GLY A 50 -4.44 -7.09 7.38
N LEU A 51 -4.96 -5.87 7.30
CA LEU A 51 -4.92 -4.88 8.39
C LEU A 51 -5.70 -5.35 9.62
N ALA A 52 -6.87 -5.97 9.45
CA ALA A 52 -7.65 -6.52 10.54
C ALA A 52 -6.90 -7.65 11.26
N CYS A 53 -6.29 -8.57 10.50
CA CYS A 53 -5.46 -9.64 11.04
C CYS A 53 -4.21 -9.09 11.74
N MET A 54 -3.54 -8.08 11.18
CA MET A 54 -2.41 -7.41 11.84
C MET A 54 -2.82 -6.74 13.15
N ALA A 55 -3.94 -6.02 13.17
CA ALA A 55 -4.46 -5.40 14.39
C ALA A 55 -4.80 -6.45 15.45
N ALA A 56 -5.48 -7.53 15.08
CA ALA A 56 -5.78 -8.64 15.98
C ALA A 56 -4.48 -9.27 16.52
N SER A 57 -3.51 -9.55 15.64
CA SER A 57 -2.21 -10.09 16.01
C SER A 57 -1.47 -9.20 17.00
N ALA A 58 -1.49 -7.88 16.80
CA ALA A 58 -0.88 -6.93 17.73
C ALA A 58 -1.50 -7.02 19.13
N VAL A 59 -2.83 -7.13 19.24
CA VAL A 59 -3.51 -7.33 20.53
C VAL A 59 -3.07 -8.64 21.18
N PHE A 60 -3.09 -9.74 20.44
CA PHE A 60 -2.66 -11.04 20.96
C PHE A 60 -1.18 -11.05 21.38
N ALA A 61 -0.31 -10.38 20.63
CA ALA A 61 1.09 -10.24 20.97
C ALA A 61 1.28 -9.49 22.30
N VAL A 62 0.53 -8.41 22.53
CA VAL A 62 0.55 -7.67 23.80
C VAL A 62 0.07 -8.56 24.96
N VAL A 63 -1.05 -9.27 24.79
CA VAL A 63 -1.57 -10.18 25.83
C VAL A 63 -0.56 -11.29 26.15
N ALA A 64 -0.01 -11.94 25.12
CA ALA A 64 0.99 -12.99 25.28
C ALA A 64 2.24 -12.46 25.98
N LEU A 65 2.70 -11.26 25.62
CA LEU A 65 3.85 -10.62 26.23
C LEU A 65 3.61 -10.33 27.72
N ILE A 66 2.44 -9.81 28.10
CA ILE A 66 2.09 -9.58 29.52
C ILE A 66 2.14 -10.90 30.31
N VAL A 67 1.55 -11.97 29.76
CA VAL A 67 1.57 -13.30 30.39
C VAL A 67 3.00 -13.82 30.53
N LEU A 68 3.82 -13.70 29.49
CA LEU A 68 5.23 -14.11 29.52
C LEU A 68 6.05 -13.31 30.54
N ILE A 69 5.86 -11.99 30.62
CA ILE A 69 6.52 -11.14 31.60
C ILE A 69 6.16 -11.60 33.01
N GLY A 70 4.87 -11.81 33.29
CA GLY A 70 4.42 -12.30 34.58
C GLY A 70 4.99 -13.68 34.93
N ALA A 71 5.05 -14.60 33.96
CA ALA A 71 5.68 -15.90 34.14
C ALA A 71 7.18 -15.78 34.41
N PHE A 72 7.87 -14.89 33.70
CA PHE A 72 9.31 -14.66 33.86
C PHE A 72 9.64 -14.01 35.21
N VAL A 73 8.82 -13.06 35.67
CA VAL A 73 8.94 -12.48 37.01
C VAL A 73 8.77 -13.56 38.08
N LYS A 74 7.75 -14.41 37.98
CA LYS A 74 7.54 -15.52 38.94
C LYS A 74 8.69 -16.51 38.92
N TRP A 75 9.18 -16.87 37.73
CA TRP A 75 10.35 -17.74 37.60
C TRP A 75 11.59 -17.12 38.24
N LEU A 76 11.88 -15.85 37.96
CA LEU A 76 13.02 -15.14 38.54
C LEU A 76 12.89 -14.98 40.06
N ALA A 77 11.66 -14.83 40.58
CA ALA A 77 11.40 -14.79 42.02
C ALA A 77 11.81 -16.07 42.74
N THR A 78 11.78 -17.23 42.08
CA THR A 78 12.28 -18.50 42.65
C THR A 78 13.80 -18.50 42.87
N ILE A 79 14.53 -17.67 42.12
CA ILE A 79 15.99 -17.55 42.17
C ILE A 79 16.39 -16.41 43.11
N VAL A 80 15.73 -15.26 43.00
CA VAL A 80 16.03 -14.04 43.76
C VAL A 80 15.47 -14.09 45.19
N GLY A 81 14.45 -14.93 45.44
CA GLY A 81 13.78 -15.04 46.75
C GLY A 81 12.84 -13.88 47.07
N SER A 82 12.57 -12.99 46.12
CA SER A 82 11.65 -11.85 46.27
C SER A 82 10.97 -11.51 44.95
N GLU A 83 9.63 -11.49 44.98
CA GLU A 83 8.80 -11.21 43.79
C GLU A 83 8.91 -9.74 43.35
N TRP A 84 8.93 -8.79 44.29
CA TRP A 84 9.00 -7.36 43.97
C TRP A 84 10.36 -6.96 43.36
N LEU A 85 11.46 -7.53 43.86
CA LEU A 85 12.81 -7.32 43.30
C LEU A 85 12.89 -7.90 41.89
N SER A 86 12.32 -9.08 41.69
CA SER A 86 12.29 -9.73 40.37
C SER A 86 11.49 -8.92 39.36
N ALA A 87 10.33 -8.39 39.76
CA ALA A 87 9.53 -7.49 38.93
C ALA A 87 10.31 -6.22 38.54
N LEU A 88 11.05 -5.64 39.47
CA LEU A 88 11.86 -4.44 39.22
C LEU A 88 13.01 -4.72 38.24
N ILE A 89 13.69 -5.87 38.37
CA ILE A 89 14.77 -6.28 37.47
C ILE A 89 14.23 -6.50 36.05
N VAL A 90 13.16 -7.29 35.91
CA VAL A 90 12.56 -7.58 34.59
C VAL A 90 12.03 -6.29 33.94
N GLY A 91 11.34 -5.45 34.72
CA GLY A 91 10.85 -4.15 34.25
C GLY A 91 11.97 -3.23 33.82
N GLY A 92 13.08 -3.18 34.57
CA GLY A 92 14.27 -2.41 34.23
C GLY A 92 14.91 -2.86 32.91
N VAL A 93 15.06 -4.16 32.70
CA VAL A 93 15.58 -4.72 31.44
C VAL A 93 14.67 -4.37 30.26
N LEU A 94 13.36 -4.55 30.41
CA LEU A 94 12.40 -4.20 29.35
C LEU A 94 12.40 -2.70 29.04
N LEU A 95 12.57 -1.84 30.04
CA LEU A 95 12.67 -0.40 29.85
C LEU A 95 13.91 -0.02 29.04
N LEU A 96 15.06 -0.65 29.32
CA LEU A 96 16.27 -0.44 28.53
C LEU A 96 16.08 -0.85 27.06
N VAL A 97 15.45 -2.01 26.82
CA VAL A 97 15.12 -2.47 25.46
C VAL A 97 14.16 -1.50 24.78
N ALA A 98 13.11 -1.03 25.48
CA ALA A 98 12.14 -0.08 24.94
C ALA A 98 12.78 1.26 24.54
N VAL A 99 13.68 1.80 25.38
CA VAL A 99 14.44 3.01 25.05
C VAL A 99 15.32 2.77 23.82
N GLY A 100 16.03 1.64 23.74
CA GLY A 100 16.85 1.29 22.57
C GLY A 100 16.04 1.22 21.28
N LEU A 101 14.88 0.54 21.31
CA LEU A 101 13.97 0.46 20.16
C LEU A 101 13.38 1.82 19.80
N ALA A 102 13.05 2.67 20.76
CA ALA A 102 12.53 4.02 20.50
C ALA A 102 13.57 4.90 19.80
N LEU A 103 14.83 4.83 20.23
CA LEU A 103 15.94 5.55 19.58
C LEU A 103 16.18 5.01 18.17
N TRP A 104 16.14 3.69 17.98
CA TRP A 104 16.26 3.08 16.66
C TRP A 104 15.11 3.48 15.73
N ALA A 105 13.87 3.39 16.20
CA ALA A 105 12.69 3.81 15.45
C ALA A 105 12.77 5.29 15.06
N ARG A 106 13.19 6.17 15.98
CA ARG A 106 13.42 7.59 15.69
C ARG A 106 14.46 7.79 14.59
N SER A 107 15.52 6.98 14.56
CA SER A 107 16.54 7.04 13.51
C SER A 107 16.01 6.55 12.15
N ALA A 108 15.26 5.44 12.15
CA ALA A 108 14.67 4.85 10.95
C ALA A 108 13.59 5.75 10.31
N LEU A 109 12.81 6.43 11.14
CA LEU A 109 11.75 7.36 10.73
C LEU A 109 12.24 8.80 10.54
N SER A 110 13.54 9.07 10.71
CA SER A 110 14.07 10.42 10.51
C SER A 110 13.82 10.86 9.06
N LEU A 111 13.32 12.07 8.85
CA LEU A 111 12.97 12.58 7.52
C LEU A 111 14.16 12.58 6.54
N SER A 112 15.39 12.46 7.03
CA SER A 112 16.59 12.30 6.21
C SER A 112 16.64 10.97 5.44
N THR A 113 15.96 9.91 5.90
CA THR A 113 15.82 8.64 5.17
C THR A 113 14.55 8.57 4.32
N LEU A 114 13.52 9.37 4.65
CA LEU A 114 12.24 9.43 3.92
C LEU A 114 12.17 10.54 2.86
N ALA A 115 13.03 11.57 2.92
CA ALA A 115 13.12 12.58 1.89
C ALA A 115 13.86 11.99 0.67
N PRO A 116 13.20 11.81 -0.49
CA PRO A 116 13.87 11.30 -1.67
C PRO A 116 14.85 12.37 -2.17
N THR A 117 16.12 12.20 -1.80
CA THR A 117 17.24 13.08 -2.20
C THR A 117 17.45 13.10 -3.71
N ARG A 118 17.02 12.04 -4.42
CA ARG A 118 17.05 11.94 -5.89
C ARG A 118 15.87 12.66 -6.57
N THR A 119 14.64 12.44 -6.11
CA THR A 119 13.42 13.00 -6.72
C THR A 119 13.35 14.52 -6.57
N THR A 120 13.76 15.05 -5.42
CA THR A 120 13.77 16.50 -5.17
C THR A 120 14.72 17.27 -6.10
N ARG A 121 15.85 16.65 -6.51
CA ARG A 121 16.81 17.27 -7.43
C ARG A 121 16.30 17.29 -8.87
N GLN A 122 15.62 16.23 -9.32
CA GLN A 122 15.02 16.17 -10.65
C GLN A 122 13.84 17.13 -10.79
N VAL A 123 12.93 17.15 -9.80
CA VAL A 123 11.80 18.10 -9.78
C VAL A 123 12.28 19.56 -9.77
N ARG A 124 13.38 19.87 -9.07
CA ARG A 124 13.99 21.21 -9.10
C ARG A 124 14.62 21.55 -10.45
N GLN A 125 15.23 20.59 -11.15
CA GLN A 125 15.79 20.81 -12.49
C GLN A 125 14.69 21.04 -13.52
N ASP A 126 13.61 20.25 -13.47
CA ASP A 126 12.46 20.40 -14.37
C ASP A 126 11.74 21.73 -14.14
N ALA A 127 11.55 22.14 -12.87
CA ALA A 127 10.96 23.43 -12.55
C ALA A 127 11.81 24.61 -13.06
N ARG A 128 13.14 24.51 -13.01
CA ARG A 128 14.04 25.53 -13.58
C ARG A 128 13.93 25.59 -15.10
N ALA A 129 13.95 24.44 -15.77
CA ALA A 129 13.82 24.35 -17.22
C ALA A 129 12.47 24.88 -17.73
N LEU A 130 11.39 24.73 -16.95
CA LEU A 130 10.09 25.32 -17.24
C LEU A 130 10.07 26.83 -17.00
N SER A 131 10.68 27.33 -15.92
CA SER A 131 10.75 28.77 -15.64
C SER A 131 11.54 29.54 -16.70
N GLU A 132 12.60 28.93 -17.24
CA GLU A 132 13.45 29.52 -18.27
C GLU A 132 12.74 29.64 -19.62
N ARG A 133 11.81 28.71 -19.91
CA ARG A 133 10.96 28.72 -21.12
C ARG A 133 9.79 29.69 -21.08
N VAL A 134 9.38 30.13 -19.90
CA VAL A 134 8.28 31.10 -19.72
C VAL A 134 8.81 32.53 -19.58
N SER A 135 10.10 32.67 -19.23
CA SER A 135 10.75 33.98 -19.00
C SER A 135 11.61 34.45 -20.17
N GLY A 136 11.73 33.67 -21.25
CA GLY A 136 12.38 34.04 -22.51
C GLY A 136 11.40 34.00 -23.66
#